data_AF-A0A7S6N0I9-F1
#
_entry.id   AF-A0A7S6N0I9-F1
#
_cell.length_a   1.000
_cell.length_b   1.000
_cell.length_c   1.000
_cell.angle_alpha   90.00
_cell.angle_beta   90.00
_cell.angle_gamma   90.00
#
_symmetry.space_group_name_H-M   'P 1'
#
loop_
_entity.id
_entity.type
_entity.pdbx_description
1 polymer ?
#
loop_
_entity_poly.entity_id
_entity_poly.type
_entity_poly.pdbx_seq_one_letter_code
_entity_poly.pdbx_strand_id
1 'polypeptide(L)'
;MKQIDPKTLPVPEVQRLLQGGIAPRPIALVSTLSAEGIPNLSPFSFYNVFGANPPIVVFSPSRRGRDATLKDTYFNCESTGECVIQSVTYPMVEQINLASAEFSPEIDEFIKSGLTPVPSVMVKPSRVKESPFQMECKVLEIKSYGNGGASANLVICEVILFHVAEDIMEKGVIQPDRIDLVARMGSDYYNRAVSPNIFEIVKPLNKLGIGYENLPGELKHSDILSANDLAKLANFEKIPDDEEAGQYFHNYQLSLKDASYYTEESFFRSLSSFRPEETLSHIAYRLKTGKKYHNHDYILAAKAFLQANMTEIAWYILISGKAD
;
A
#
# COMPACT_ATOMS: atom_id res chain seq x y z
N MET A 1 -2.38 -9.60 24.13
CA MET A 1 -2.85 -8.36 23.46
C MET A 1 -3.91 -7.69 24.33
N LYS A 2 -4.02 -6.36 24.29
CA LYS A 2 -5.09 -5.62 25.00
C LYS A 2 -6.43 -5.86 24.28
N GLN A 3 -7.49 -6.13 25.01
CA GLN A 3 -8.86 -6.23 24.49
C GLN A 3 -9.63 -4.97 24.88
N ILE A 4 -10.37 -4.40 23.93
CA ILE A 4 -11.12 -3.14 24.11
C ILE A 4 -12.50 -3.33 23.48
N ASP A 5 -13.56 -3.22 24.28
CA ASP A 5 -14.94 -3.20 23.78
C ASP A 5 -15.30 -1.76 23.36
N PRO A 6 -15.63 -1.48 22.08
CA PRO A 6 -16.00 -0.14 21.66
C PRO A 6 -17.21 0.44 22.40
N LYS A 7 -18.10 -0.41 22.96
CA LYS A 7 -19.27 0.04 23.72
C LYS A 7 -18.91 0.68 25.06
N THR A 8 -17.71 0.46 25.58
CA THR A 8 -17.25 1.03 26.85
C THR A 8 -16.48 2.34 26.66
N LEU A 9 -16.26 2.77 25.43
CA LEU A 9 -15.50 3.97 25.09
C LEU A 9 -16.40 5.12 24.62
N PRO A 10 -16.02 6.38 24.91
CA PRO A 10 -16.60 7.53 24.22
C PRO A 10 -16.37 7.47 22.71
N VAL A 11 -17.32 7.96 21.93
CA VAL A 11 -17.27 7.95 20.45
C VAL A 11 -15.96 8.52 19.88
N PRO A 12 -15.40 9.65 20.38
CA PRO A 12 -14.12 10.15 19.88
C PRO A 12 -12.96 9.16 20.05
N GLU A 13 -12.96 8.32 21.08
CA GLU A 13 -11.92 7.31 21.28
C GLU A 13 -12.07 6.13 20.33
N VAL A 14 -13.30 5.67 20.12
CA VAL A 14 -13.62 4.65 19.10
C VAL A 14 -13.17 5.14 17.72
N GLN A 15 -13.47 6.40 17.39
CA GLN A 15 -13.05 7.00 16.14
C GLN A 15 -11.52 7.05 16.00
N ARG A 16 -10.78 7.40 17.06
CA ARG A 16 -9.31 7.38 17.04
C ARG A 16 -8.75 5.98 16.83
N LEU A 17 -9.33 4.96 17.46
CA LEU A 17 -8.92 3.56 17.25
C LEU A 17 -9.15 3.12 15.80
N LEU A 18 -10.31 3.45 15.22
CA LEU A 18 -10.62 3.14 13.83
C LEU A 18 -9.66 3.85 12.87
N GLN A 19 -9.42 5.15 13.06
CA GLN A 19 -8.52 5.93 12.22
C GLN A 19 -7.04 5.55 12.38
N GLY A 20 -6.63 5.07 13.56
CA GLY A 20 -5.26 4.60 13.80
C GLY A 20 -5.04 3.18 13.27
N GLY A 21 -6.02 2.28 13.44
CA GLY A 21 -5.93 0.88 13.04
C GLY A 21 -6.25 0.62 11.57
N ILE A 22 -7.03 1.50 10.93
CA ILE A 22 -7.36 1.43 9.51
C ILE A 22 -6.65 2.60 8.82
N ALA A 23 -5.37 2.41 8.52
CA ALA A 23 -4.50 3.37 7.85
C ALA A 23 -3.38 2.63 7.09
N PRO A 24 -2.78 3.21 6.04
CA PRO A 24 -3.13 4.48 5.39
C PRO A 24 -4.50 4.44 4.70
N ARG A 25 -5.28 5.53 4.77
CA ARG A 25 -6.57 5.63 4.07
C ARG A 25 -6.47 6.55 2.86
N PRO A 26 -6.99 6.15 1.69
CA PRO A 26 -7.09 7.07 0.56
C PRO A 26 -8.04 8.22 0.92
N ILE A 27 -7.86 9.36 0.23
CA ILE A 27 -8.68 10.56 0.44
C ILE A 27 -9.48 10.78 -0.83
N ALA A 28 -10.80 10.79 -0.71
CA ALA A 28 -11.70 11.29 -1.73
C ALA A 28 -11.85 12.80 -1.56
N LEU A 29 -11.35 13.59 -2.51
CA LEU A 29 -11.73 15.00 -2.63
C LEU A 29 -13.01 15.08 -3.45
N VAL A 30 -14.12 15.40 -2.79
CA VAL A 30 -15.46 15.31 -3.39
C VAL A 30 -15.99 16.70 -3.70
N SER A 31 -16.27 16.96 -4.97
CA SER A 31 -17.02 18.13 -5.42
C SER A 31 -18.49 17.77 -5.61
N THR A 32 -19.37 18.65 -5.14
CA THR A 32 -20.83 18.55 -5.29
C THR A 32 -21.42 19.94 -5.54
N LEU A 33 -22.70 19.99 -5.90
CA LEU A 33 -23.49 21.22 -5.99
C LEU A 33 -24.71 21.12 -5.08
N SER A 34 -25.10 22.22 -4.45
CA SER A 34 -26.41 22.32 -3.82
C SER A 34 -27.53 22.33 -4.88
N ALA A 35 -28.79 22.20 -4.43
CA ALA A 35 -29.95 22.33 -5.31
C ALA A 35 -30.03 23.71 -6.00
N GLU A 36 -29.49 24.74 -5.34
CA GLU A 36 -29.37 26.13 -5.83
C GLU A 36 -28.13 26.35 -6.71
N GLY A 37 -27.30 25.31 -6.90
CA GLY A 37 -26.09 25.38 -7.72
C GLY A 37 -24.87 25.95 -6.99
N ILE A 38 -24.88 26.02 -5.66
CA ILE A 38 -23.71 26.47 -4.88
C ILE A 38 -22.65 25.36 -4.88
N PRO A 39 -21.40 25.64 -5.29
CA PRO A 39 -20.31 24.67 -5.24
C PRO A 39 -19.92 24.32 -3.81
N ASN A 40 -19.66 23.03 -3.58
CA ASN A 40 -19.07 22.51 -2.35
C ASN A 40 -17.88 21.61 -2.69
N LEU A 41 -16.78 21.73 -1.95
CA LEU A 41 -15.61 20.85 -2.09
C LEU A 41 -15.11 20.38 -0.72
N SER A 42 -15.04 19.07 -0.49
CA SER A 42 -14.64 18.53 0.81
C SER A 42 -13.87 17.20 0.72
N PRO A 43 -12.83 17.00 1.57
CA PRO A 43 -12.10 15.74 1.62
C PRO A 43 -12.71 14.72 2.60
N PHE A 44 -12.72 13.44 2.22
CA PHE A 44 -13.18 12.32 3.03
C PHE A 44 -12.17 11.17 3.01
N SER A 45 -11.69 10.75 4.19
CA SER A 45 -10.77 9.60 4.30
C SER A 45 -11.48 8.27 4.61
N PHE A 46 -12.79 8.26 4.80
CA PHE A 46 -13.58 7.04 4.85
C PHE A 46 -14.08 6.76 3.43
N TYR A 47 -13.16 6.26 2.59
CA TYR A 47 -13.33 6.13 1.14
C TYR A 47 -12.65 4.85 0.64
N ASN A 48 -13.27 4.12 -0.32
CA ASN A 48 -12.64 3.02 -1.05
C ASN A 48 -13.37 2.64 -2.36
N VAL A 49 -12.76 1.77 -3.16
CA VAL A 49 -13.34 1.08 -4.33
C VAL A 49 -14.05 -0.21 -3.89
N PHE A 50 -15.20 -0.53 -4.49
CA PHE A 50 -16.04 -1.68 -4.13
C PHE A 50 -16.44 -2.59 -5.30
N GLY A 51 -16.14 -2.21 -6.54
CA GLY A 51 -16.42 -3.04 -7.72
C GLY A 51 -15.89 -2.41 -9.00
N ALA A 52 -15.67 -3.23 -10.02
CA ALA A 52 -15.26 -2.78 -11.35
C ALA A 52 -16.32 -3.04 -12.43
N ASN A 53 -17.38 -3.80 -12.14
CA ASN A 53 -18.49 -4.08 -13.06
C ASN A 53 -19.82 -4.20 -12.28
N PRO A 54 -20.58 -3.10 -12.11
CA PRO A 54 -20.22 -1.73 -12.49
C PRO A 54 -19.08 -1.16 -11.62
N PRO A 55 -18.39 -0.09 -12.07
CA PRO A 55 -17.35 0.57 -11.30
C PRO A 55 -17.96 1.34 -10.12
N ILE A 56 -17.83 0.79 -8.91
CA ILE A 56 -18.45 1.33 -7.69
C ILE A 56 -17.39 1.85 -6.73
N VAL A 57 -17.63 3.06 -6.23
CA VAL A 57 -16.86 3.70 -5.15
C VAL A 57 -17.77 4.15 -4.03
N VAL A 58 -17.26 4.17 -2.80
CA VAL A 58 -18.03 4.57 -1.62
C VAL A 58 -17.21 5.54 -0.78
N PHE A 59 -17.83 6.61 -0.31
CA PHE A 59 -17.28 7.49 0.71
C PHE A 59 -18.31 7.78 1.80
N SER A 60 -17.85 8.20 3.00
CA SER A 60 -18.72 8.48 4.13
C SER A 60 -18.58 9.91 4.67
N PRO A 61 -19.50 10.84 4.32
CA PRO A 61 -19.69 12.08 5.05
C PRO A 61 -20.34 11.79 6.41
N SER A 62 -19.53 11.37 7.38
CA SER A 62 -19.99 11.13 8.75
C SER A 62 -20.64 12.37 9.35
N ARG A 63 -21.66 12.17 10.19
CA ARG A 63 -22.26 13.25 10.98
C ARG A 63 -21.19 13.98 11.79
N ARG A 64 -21.28 15.30 11.90
CA ARG A 64 -20.35 16.11 12.69
C ARG A 64 -20.31 15.57 14.12
N GLY A 65 -19.10 15.38 14.67
CA GLY A 65 -18.94 14.78 16.00
C GLY A 65 -19.53 15.64 17.13
N ARG A 66 -19.55 16.96 16.95
CA ARG A 66 -19.94 17.94 17.97
C ARG A 66 -21.46 18.03 18.20
N ASP A 67 -22.25 17.95 17.13
CA ASP A 67 -23.69 18.26 17.13
C ASP A 67 -24.54 17.25 16.34
N ALA A 68 -23.91 16.19 15.81
CA ALA A 68 -24.55 15.16 15.00
C ALA A 68 -25.23 15.65 13.70
N THR A 69 -24.95 16.88 13.27
CA THR A 69 -25.51 17.42 12.02
C THR A 69 -24.86 16.77 10.79
N LEU A 70 -25.58 16.82 9.68
CA LEU A 70 -25.09 16.33 8.38
C LEU A 70 -24.23 17.39 7.69
N LYS A 71 -23.26 16.93 6.89
CA LYS A 71 -22.38 17.80 6.07
C LYS A 71 -23.10 18.19 4.77
N ASP A 72 -22.70 19.30 4.18
CA ASP A 72 -23.31 19.84 2.96
C ASP A 72 -23.19 18.86 1.78
N THR A 73 -22.05 18.17 1.65
CA THR A 73 -21.87 17.08 0.68
C THR A 73 -22.94 15.98 0.79
N TYR A 74 -23.42 15.65 2.00
CA TYR A 74 -24.51 14.67 2.16
C TYR A 74 -25.79 15.18 1.50
N PHE A 75 -26.19 16.42 1.82
CA PHE A 75 -27.42 17.02 1.28
C PHE A 75 -27.34 17.21 -0.23
N ASN A 76 -26.17 17.59 -0.73
CA ASN A 76 -25.92 17.76 -2.15
C ASN A 76 -26.02 16.42 -2.91
N CYS A 77 -25.42 15.35 -2.39
CA CYS A 77 -25.54 14.01 -2.98
C CYS A 77 -26.99 13.51 -2.96
N GLU A 78 -27.71 13.72 -1.86
CA GLU A 78 -29.12 13.31 -1.71
C GLU A 78 -30.04 14.07 -2.68
N SER A 79 -29.82 15.37 -2.86
CA SER A 79 -30.69 16.23 -3.68
C SER A 79 -30.37 16.19 -5.18
N THR A 80 -29.09 16.11 -5.55
CA THR A 80 -28.66 16.22 -6.95
C THR A 80 -28.34 14.88 -7.60
N GLY A 81 -28.02 13.85 -6.82
CA GLY A 81 -27.64 12.53 -7.33
C GLY A 81 -26.29 12.51 -8.05
N GLU A 82 -25.46 13.54 -7.92
CA GLU A 82 -24.22 13.71 -8.67
C GLU A 82 -23.07 14.14 -7.78
N CYS A 83 -21.87 13.62 -8.05
CA CYS A 83 -20.64 14.12 -7.47
C CYS A 83 -19.45 13.89 -8.41
N VAL A 84 -18.34 14.56 -8.12
CA VAL A 84 -17.03 14.25 -8.71
C VAL A 84 -16.07 13.88 -7.59
N ILE A 85 -15.40 12.75 -7.72
CA ILE A 85 -14.42 12.26 -6.74
C ILE A 85 -13.02 12.31 -7.37
N GLN A 86 -12.08 12.92 -6.67
CA GLN A 86 -10.75 13.18 -7.22
C GLN A 86 -9.67 12.70 -6.26
N SER A 87 -8.59 12.19 -6.85
CA SER A 87 -7.42 11.76 -6.12
C SER A 87 -6.68 12.96 -5.54
N VAL A 88 -6.13 12.75 -4.35
CA VAL A 88 -5.36 13.78 -3.63
C VAL A 88 -3.87 13.48 -3.74
N THR A 89 -3.13 14.44 -4.30
CA THR A 89 -1.69 14.33 -4.52
C THR A 89 -0.91 15.20 -3.53
N TYR A 90 0.38 14.91 -3.36
CA TYR A 90 1.23 15.66 -2.45
C TYR A 90 1.29 17.17 -2.76
N PRO A 91 1.40 17.62 -4.04
CA PRO A 91 1.43 19.05 -4.37
C PRO A 91 0.19 19.85 -3.92
N MET A 92 -0.98 19.21 -3.79
CA MET A 92 -2.24 19.88 -3.44
C MET A 92 -2.69 19.64 -1.98
N VAL A 93 -1.91 18.92 -1.16
CA VAL A 93 -2.36 18.46 0.16
C VAL A 93 -2.71 19.59 1.13
N GLU A 94 -1.97 20.70 1.12
CA GLU A 94 -2.23 21.85 1.99
C GLU A 94 -3.49 22.64 1.55
N GLN A 95 -3.74 22.71 0.24
CA GLN A 95 -4.98 23.31 -0.30
C GLN A 95 -6.20 22.50 0.17
N ILE A 96 -6.07 21.18 0.20
CA ILE A 96 -7.13 20.28 0.66
C ILE A 96 -7.30 20.36 2.18
N ASN A 97 -6.21 20.49 2.92
CA ASN A 97 -6.27 20.72 4.36
C ASN A 97 -7.07 22.00 4.66
N LEU A 98 -6.84 23.08 3.91
CA LEU A 98 -7.63 24.31 4.01
C LEU A 98 -9.10 24.12 3.59
N ALA A 99 -9.37 23.39 2.51
CA ALA A 99 -10.73 23.06 2.07
C ALA A 99 -11.51 22.20 3.09
N SER A 100 -10.83 21.55 4.04
CA SER A 100 -11.47 20.72 5.07
C SER A 100 -12.05 21.53 6.24
N ALA A 101 -11.76 22.83 6.30
CA ALA A 101 -12.28 23.72 7.34
C ALA A 101 -13.82 23.81 7.28
N GLU A 102 -14.45 24.03 8.43
CA GLU A 102 -15.92 24.14 8.53
C GLU A 102 -16.40 25.53 8.08
N PHE A 103 -16.32 25.80 6.78
CA PHE A 103 -16.94 26.98 6.19
C PHE A 103 -18.48 26.87 6.23
N SER A 104 -19.14 28.03 6.14
CA SER A 104 -20.61 28.08 6.04
C SER A 104 -21.07 27.56 4.66
N PRO A 105 -22.29 27.01 4.54
CA PRO A 105 -22.78 26.38 3.31
C PRO A 105 -22.80 27.29 2.07
N GLU A 106 -22.79 28.62 2.26
CA GLU A 106 -22.80 29.61 1.19
C GLU A 106 -21.39 29.93 0.64
N ILE A 107 -20.35 29.34 1.23
CA ILE A 107 -18.95 29.60 0.88
C ILE A 107 -18.43 28.53 -0.07
N ASP A 108 -17.97 28.97 -1.23
CA ASP A 108 -17.28 28.13 -2.20
C ASP A 108 -15.84 27.80 -1.73
N GLU A 109 -15.58 26.54 -1.38
CA GLU A 109 -14.25 26.11 -0.94
C GLU A 109 -13.21 26.03 -2.07
N PHE A 110 -13.60 26.02 -3.35
CA PHE A 110 -12.63 26.17 -4.45
C PHE A 110 -11.91 27.51 -4.32
N ILE A 111 -12.67 28.59 -4.09
CA ILE A 111 -12.12 29.94 -3.91
C ILE A 111 -11.24 29.99 -2.66
N LYS A 112 -11.68 29.39 -1.55
CA LYS A 112 -10.92 29.41 -0.29
C LYS A 112 -9.61 28.63 -0.36
N SER A 113 -9.61 27.49 -1.04
CA SER A 113 -8.44 26.61 -1.17
C SER A 113 -7.52 26.99 -2.33
N GLY A 114 -7.97 27.87 -3.23
CA GLY A 114 -7.24 28.21 -4.46
C GLY A 114 -7.18 27.08 -5.47
N LEU A 115 -8.05 26.07 -5.34
CA LEU A 115 -8.18 24.98 -6.31
C LEU A 115 -8.98 25.45 -7.52
N THR A 116 -8.59 25.00 -8.72
CA THR A 116 -9.19 25.49 -9.97
C THR A 116 -10.35 24.59 -10.40
N PRO A 117 -11.61 25.07 -10.38
CA PRO A 117 -12.73 24.30 -10.89
C PRO A 117 -12.65 24.16 -12.42
N VAL A 118 -12.96 22.98 -12.93
CA VAL A 118 -13.06 22.67 -14.37
C VAL A 118 -14.38 21.98 -14.66
N PRO A 119 -15.12 22.33 -15.73
CA PRO A 119 -16.36 21.65 -16.07
C PRO A 119 -16.20 20.14 -16.25
N SER A 120 -17.20 19.42 -15.75
CA SER A 120 -17.44 17.99 -16.00
C SER A 120 -18.15 17.77 -17.34
N VAL A 121 -18.15 16.53 -17.82
CA VAL A 121 -18.74 16.15 -19.12
C VAL A 121 -20.14 15.54 -18.94
N MET A 122 -20.32 14.68 -17.93
CA MET A 122 -21.49 13.83 -17.72
C MET A 122 -22.29 14.21 -16.45
N VAL A 123 -21.69 14.98 -15.53
CA VAL A 123 -22.33 15.49 -14.31
C VAL A 123 -22.17 17.00 -14.19
N LYS A 124 -22.94 17.64 -13.30
CA LYS A 124 -22.89 19.10 -13.07
C LYS A 124 -21.76 19.57 -12.15
N PRO A 125 -21.40 18.89 -11.05
CA PRO A 125 -20.32 19.35 -10.18
C PRO A 125 -18.98 19.45 -10.92
N SER A 126 -18.15 20.41 -10.54
CA SER A 126 -16.88 20.67 -11.21
C SER A 126 -15.77 19.70 -10.80
N ARG A 127 -14.87 19.41 -11.72
CA ARG A 127 -13.58 18.76 -11.47
C ARG A 127 -12.56 19.77 -10.92
N VAL A 128 -11.42 19.28 -10.47
CA VAL A 128 -10.33 20.04 -9.83
C VAL A 128 -9.11 19.85 -10.72
N LYS A 129 -8.66 20.92 -11.36
CA LYS A 129 -7.59 20.88 -12.37
C LYS A 129 -6.30 20.24 -11.84
N GLU A 130 -6.00 20.46 -10.57
CA GLU A 130 -4.77 20.03 -9.91
C GLU A 130 -4.72 18.50 -9.69
N SER A 131 -5.85 17.81 -9.74
CA SER A 131 -5.89 16.35 -9.58
C SER A 131 -5.67 15.63 -10.92
N PRO A 132 -4.70 14.71 -11.03
CA PRO A 132 -4.44 13.98 -12.28
C PRO A 132 -5.39 12.79 -12.49
N PHE A 133 -6.22 12.44 -11.51
CA PHE A 133 -7.18 11.34 -11.60
C PHE A 133 -8.51 11.71 -10.97
N GLN A 134 -9.58 11.61 -11.75
CA GLN A 134 -10.89 12.16 -11.42
C GLN A 134 -11.99 11.24 -11.93
N MET A 135 -13.08 11.16 -11.16
CA MET A 135 -14.22 10.29 -11.44
C MET A 135 -15.49 11.11 -11.40
N GLU A 136 -16.22 11.15 -12.50
CA GLU A 136 -17.59 11.67 -12.53
C GLU A 136 -18.54 10.55 -12.11
N CYS A 137 -19.42 10.83 -11.15
CA CYS A 137 -20.17 9.81 -10.45
C CYS A 137 -21.67 10.12 -10.39
N LYS A 138 -22.50 9.07 -10.52
CA LYS A 138 -23.90 9.09 -10.11
C LYS A 138 -24.04 8.48 -8.72
N VAL A 139 -24.76 9.15 -7.84
CA VAL A 139 -25.10 8.62 -6.52
C VAL A 139 -26.24 7.63 -6.70
N LEU A 140 -25.99 6.37 -6.37
CA LEU A 140 -26.98 5.31 -6.45
C LEU A 140 -27.83 5.25 -5.18
N GLU A 141 -27.18 5.37 -4.03
CA GLU A 141 -27.81 5.19 -2.74
C GLU A 141 -27.00 5.87 -1.63
N ILE A 142 -27.70 6.32 -0.58
CA ILE A 142 -27.09 6.73 0.69
C ILE A 142 -27.64 5.85 1.81
N LYS A 143 -26.77 5.08 2.48
CA LYS A 143 -27.12 4.24 3.63
C LYS A 143 -26.60 4.84 4.94
N SER A 144 -27.53 5.23 5.82
CA SER A 144 -27.21 5.84 7.11
C SER A 144 -27.28 4.82 8.26
N TYR A 145 -26.28 4.80 9.13
CA TYR A 145 -26.12 3.80 10.21
C TYR A 145 -26.21 4.39 11.62
N GLY A 146 -26.78 5.59 11.76
CA GLY A 146 -27.03 6.20 13.07
C GLY A 146 -27.33 7.70 12.99
N ASN A 147 -27.82 8.23 14.11
CA ASN A 147 -28.19 9.65 14.25
C ASN A 147 -27.27 10.41 15.22
N GLY A 148 -26.32 9.74 15.88
CA GLY A 148 -25.36 10.37 16.79
C GLY A 148 -24.17 10.99 16.07
N GLY A 149 -23.36 11.75 16.82
CA GLY A 149 -22.09 12.29 16.31
C GLY A 149 -21.19 11.19 15.76
N ALA A 150 -20.50 11.48 14.65
CA ALA A 150 -19.64 10.55 13.91
C ALA A 150 -20.35 9.31 13.32
N SER A 151 -21.69 9.22 13.34
CA SER A 151 -22.40 8.13 12.65
C SER A 151 -22.08 8.12 11.16
N ALA A 152 -21.99 6.91 10.59
CA ALA A 152 -21.65 6.71 9.18
C ALA A 152 -22.84 6.95 8.25
N ASN A 153 -22.56 7.57 7.10
CA ASN A 153 -23.49 7.70 5.99
C ASN A 153 -22.75 7.22 4.74
N LEU A 154 -23.03 6.02 4.25
CA LEU A 154 -22.35 5.45 3.10
C LEU A 154 -22.98 5.99 1.82
N VAL A 155 -22.29 6.86 1.11
CA VAL A 155 -22.69 7.34 -0.22
C VAL A 155 -22.09 6.39 -1.25
N ILE A 156 -22.96 5.62 -1.90
CA ILE A 156 -22.59 4.62 -2.91
C ILE A 156 -22.72 5.27 -4.29
N CYS A 157 -21.61 5.29 -5.02
CA CYS A 157 -21.51 5.97 -6.30
C CYS A 157 -21.08 5.01 -7.41
N GLU A 158 -21.74 5.11 -8.57
CA GLU A 158 -21.26 4.53 -9.81
C GLU A 158 -20.40 5.55 -10.57
N VAL A 159 -19.19 5.15 -10.94
CA VAL A 159 -18.32 5.96 -11.78
C VAL A 159 -18.76 5.85 -13.23
N ILE A 160 -19.19 6.95 -13.83
CA ILE A 160 -19.68 6.97 -15.20
C ILE A 160 -18.66 7.52 -16.21
N LEU A 161 -17.62 8.22 -15.73
CA LEU A 161 -16.50 8.68 -16.56
C LEU A 161 -15.24 8.87 -15.73
N PHE A 162 -14.11 8.36 -16.24
CA PHE A 162 -12.78 8.63 -15.70
C PHE A 162 -12.09 9.74 -16.49
N HIS A 163 -11.39 10.63 -15.79
CA HIS A 163 -10.39 11.53 -16.37
C HIS A 163 -9.04 11.16 -15.77
N VAL A 164 -8.08 10.84 -16.63
CA VAL A 164 -6.74 10.39 -16.24
C VAL A 164 -5.72 11.18 -17.02
N ALA A 165 -4.76 11.78 -16.33
CA ALA A 165 -3.64 12.46 -16.99
C ALA A 165 -2.72 11.42 -17.67
N GLU A 166 -2.28 11.71 -18.89
CA GLU A 166 -1.47 10.78 -19.69
C GLU A 166 -0.07 10.58 -19.10
N ASP A 167 0.49 11.59 -18.45
CA ASP A 167 1.83 11.58 -17.88
C ASP A 167 1.97 10.62 -16.68
N ILE A 168 0.88 10.35 -15.96
CA ILE A 168 0.85 9.37 -14.87
C ILE A 168 0.67 7.92 -15.35
N MET A 169 0.45 7.69 -16.64
CA MET A 169 0.18 6.37 -17.21
C MET A 169 1.42 5.75 -17.84
N GLU A 170 1.53 4.43 -17.74
CA GLU A 170 2.44 3.63 -18.55
C GLU A 170 1.79 2.29 -18.88
N LYS A 171 1.71 1.95 -20.18
CA LYS A 171 1.10 0.71 -20.68
C LYS A 171 -0.32 0.44 -20.14
N GLY A 172 -1.12 1.50 -19.99
CA GLY A 172 -2.49 1.39 -19.47
C GLY A 172 -2.59 1.28 -17.94
N VAL A 173 -1.50 1.48 -17.21
CA VAL A 173 -1.44 1.40 -15.75
C VAL A 173 -0.97 2.72 -15.15
N ILE A 174 -1.69 3.21 -14.13
CA ILE A 174 -1.27 4.38 -13.34
C ILE A 174 0.01 4.01 -12.59
N GLN A 175 1.05 4.82 -12.78
CA GLN A 175 2.34 4.65 -12.12
C GLN A 175 2.32 5.31 -10.73
N PRO A 176 2.53 4.55 -9.63
CA PRO A 176 2.42 5.07 -8.26
C PRO A 176 3.30 6.30 -7.99
N ASP A 177 4.55 6.28 -8.48
CA ASP A 177 5.50 7.39 -8.32
C ASP A 177 5.09 8.65 -9.08
N ARG A 178 4.34 8.51 -10.18
CA ARG A 178 3.93 9.66 -11.01
C ARG A 178 2.64 10.30 -10.53
N ILE A 179 1.70 9.52 -10.01
CA ILE A 179 0.45 10.06 -9.44
C ILE A 179 0.69 10.77 -8.09
N ASP A 180 1.74 10.41 -7.36
CA ASP A 180 2.19 11.08 -6.12
C ASP A 180 1.07 11.27 -5.08
N LEU A 181 0.33 10.19 -4.82
CA LEU A 181 -0.80 10.19 -3.89
C LEU A 181 -0.34 10.43 -2.44
N VAL A 182 -1.23 11.07 -1.67
CA VAL A 182 -1.13 11.06 -0.21
C VAL A 182 -2.32 10.33 0.41
N ALA A 183 -2.05 9.70 1.56
CA ALA A 183 -3.04 9.01 2.34
C ALA A 183 -3.13 9.58 3.76
N ARG A 184 -4.32 9.54 4.34
CA ARG A 184 -4.56 10.00 5.72
C ARG A 184 -4.25 8.88 6.70
N MET A 185 -3.50 9.20 7.74
CA MET A 185 -3.22 8.30 8.87
C MET A 185 -4.15 8.61 10.05
N GLY A 186 -3.84 8.12 11.25
CA GLY A 186 -4.47 8.61 12.47
C GLY A 186 -4.04 10.04 12.79
N SER A 187 -4.91 10.82 13.45
CA SER A 187 -4.63 12.22 13.80
C SER A 187 -4.31 13.07 12.56
N ASP A 188 -3.34 13.98 12.67
CA ASP A 188 -2.91 14.91 11.61
C ASP A 188 -1.82 14.35 10.70
N TYR A 189 -1.47 13.08 10.86
CA TYR A 189 -0.42 12.44 10.05
C TYR A 189 -0.92 12.10 8.64
N TYR A 190 -0.05 12.29 7.67
CA TYR A 190 -0.22 11.87 6.27
C TYR A 190 0.95 10.99 5.85
N ASN A 191 0.70 10.10 4.89
CA ASN A 191 1.72 9.32 4.22
C ASN A 191 1.78 9.71 2.74
N ARG A 192 2.98 9.97 2.21
CA ARG A 192 3.22 10.18 0.78
C ARG A 192 3.60 8.84 0.15
N ALA A 193 2.78 8.36 -0.79
CA ALA A 193 2.86 7.01 -1.34
C ALA A 193 3.74 6.97 -2.60
N VAL A 194 5.02 7.33 -2.46
CA VAL A 194 6.02 7.29 -3.52
C VAL A 194 7.31 6.63 -3.04
N SER A 195 8.17 6.22 -3.97
CA SER A 195 9.49 5.66 -3.74
C SER A 195 10.34 6.57 -2.83
N PRO A 196 11.11 6.00 -1.88
CA PRO A 196 11.33 4.57 -1.64
C PRO A 196 10.28 3.89 -0.73
N ASN A 197 9.15 4.54 -0.44
CA ASN A 197 8.14 4.01 0.51
C ASN A 197 7.17 3.00 -0.12
N ILE A 198 7.23 2.82 -1.43
CA ILE A 198 6.50 1.78 -2.16
C ILE A 198 7.46 0.65 -2.52
N PHE A 199 6.96 -0.58 -2.50
CA PHE A 199 7.71 -1.75 -2.94
C PHE A 199 6.78 -2.69 -3.71
N GLU A 200 7.35 -3.39 -4.69
CA GLU A 200 6.60 -4.32 -5.52
C GLU A 200 6.56 -5.71 -4.88
N ILE A 201 5.36 -6.30 -4.83
CA ILE A 201 5.18 -7.74 -4.61
C ILE A 201 4.47 -8.27 -5.84
N VAL A 202 5.17 -9.09 -6.62
CA VAL A 202 4.58 -9.77 -7.78
C VAL A 202 3.56 -10.79 -7.29
N LYS A 203 2.31 -10.65 -7.74
CA LYS A 203 1.25 -11.62 -7.42
C LYS A 203 1.60 -12.99 -8.05
N PRO A 204 1.43 -14.11 -7.33
CA PRO A 204 1.57 -15.44 -7.90
C PRO A 204 0.35 -15.79 -8.76
N LEU A 205 0.25 -15.20 -9.96
CA LEU A 205 -0.95 -15.31 -10.81
C LEU A 205 -1.10 -16.67 -11.50
N ASN A 206 0.01 -17.31 -11.87
CA ASN A 206 0.00 -18.51 -12.71
C ASN A 206 0.70 -19.72 -12.07
N LYS A 207 1.40 -19.52 -10.96
CA LYS A 207 2.22 -20.56 -10.35
C LYS A 207 2.09 -20.47 -8.83
N LEU A 208 1.51 -21.53 -8.27
CA LEU A 208 1.32 -21.65 -6.84
C LEU A 208 2.68 -21.86 -6.18
N GLY A 209 2.97 -21.10 -5.14
CA GLY A 209 4.10 -21.42 -4.28
C GLY A 209 3.90 -22.75 -3.57
N ILE A 210 4.98 -23.31 -3.05
CA ILE A 210 4.94 -24.57 -2.29
C ILE A 210 4.03 -24.52 -1.06
N GLY A 211 3.71 -23.35 -0.50
CA GLY A 211 2.93 -23.22 0.73
C GLY A 211 3.77 -23.40 2.00
N TYR A 212 3.32 -22.79 3.09
CA TYR A 212 4.06 -22.76 4.36
C TYR A 212 4.18 -24.16 4.98
N GLU A 213 3.15 -24.97 4.85
CA GLU A 213 3.07 -26.34 5.35
C GLU A 213 4.17 -27.23 4.78
N ASN A 214 4.57 -26.98 3.52
CA ASN A 214 5.59 -27.73 2.79
C ASN A 214 7.01 -27.20 3.01
N LEU A 215 7.20 -26.14 3.80
CA LEU A 215 8.54 -25.71 4.20
C LEU A 215 9.22 -26.76 5.10
N PRO A 216 10.54 -26.99 4.93
CA PRO A 216 11.32 -27.83 5.82
C PRO A 216 11.18 -27.42 7.29
N GLY A 217 11.11 -28.41 8.19
CA GLY A 217 10.94 -28.18 9.62
C GLY A 217 12.00 -27.26 10.21
N GLU A 218 13.26 -27.41 9.79
CA GLU A 218 14.38 -26.58 10.27
C GLU A 218 14.18 -25.08 9.99
N LEU A 219 13.59 -24.73 8.84
CA LEU A 219 13.31 -23.33 8.50
C LEU A 219 12.16 -22.79 9.34
N LYS A 220 11.09 -23.58 9.53
CA LYS A 220 9.91 -23.19 10.32
C LYS A 220 10.23 -22.92 11.78
N HIS A 221 11.25 -23.60 12.33
CA HIS A 221 11.69 -23.44 13.72
C HIS A 221 12.96 -22.56 13.84
N SER A 222 13.37 -21.88 12.77
CA SER A 222 14.53 -21.01 12.79
C SER A 222 14.25 -19.74 13.60
N ASP A 223 15.13 -19.43 14.56
CA ASP A 223 15.11 -18.14 15.27
C ASP A 223 15.67 -16.98 14.41
N ILE A 224 16.17 -17.26 13.21
CA ILE A 224 16.75 -16.28 12.29
C ILE A 224 15.69 -15.76 11.32
N LEU A 225 14.87 -16.64 10.75
CA LEU A 225 13.88 -16.29 9.73
C LEU A 225 12.62 -15.70 10.36
N SER A 226 12.16 -14.57 9.84
CA SER A 226 10.86 -14.00 10.22
C SER A 226 9.71 -14.71 9.48
N ALA A 227 8.48 -14.51 9.95
CA ALA A 227 7.29 -14.99 9.25
C ALA A 227 7.21 -14.48 7.80
N ASN A 228 7.71 -13.27 7.52
CA ASN A 228 7.79 -12.73 6.16
C ASN A 228 8.84 -13.46 5.30
N ASP A 229 9.99 -13.80 5.88
CA ASP A 229 11.04 -14.56 5.20
C ASP A 229 10.51 -15.95 4.81
N LEU A 230 9.80 -16.61 5.73
CA LEU A 230 9.14 -17.90 5.48
C LEU A 230 8.04 -17.79 4.43
N ALA A 231 7.23 -16.73 4.44
CA ALA A 231 6.22 -16.49 3.41
C ALA A 231 6.85 -16.29 2.02
N LYS A 232 7.99 -15.58 1.92
CA LYS A 232 8.73 -15.44 0.65
C LYS A 232 9.22 -16.78 0.12
N LEU A 233 9.78 -17.62 0.98
CA LEU A 233 10.22 -18.97 0.61
C LEU A 233 9.03 -19.86 0.21
N ALA A 234 7.94 -19.82 0.96
CA ALA A 234 6.72 -20.59 0.70
C ALA A 234 6.01 -20.18 -0.59
N ASN A 235 6.20 -18.94 -1.05
CA ASN A 235 5.65 -18.45 -2.31
C ASN A 235 6.49 -18.87 -3.54
N PHE A 236 7.59 -19.61 -3.35
CA PHE A 236 8.42 -20.12 -4.44
C PHE A 236 7.82 -21.41 -5.03
N GLU A 237 7.89 -21.56 -6.36
CA GLU A 237 7.12 -22.57 -7.11
C GLU A 237 7.44 -24.01 -6.73
N LYS A 238 8.71 -24.29 -6.44
CA LYS A 238 9.22 -25.58 -5.98
C LYS A 238 10.46 -25.34 -5.13
N ILE A 239 10.71 -26.21 -4.16
CA ILE A 239 12.01 -26.23 -3.48
C ILE A 239 13.04 -26.75 -4.50
N PRO A 240 14.12 -26.01 -4.81
CA PRO A 240 15.19 -26.54 -5.65
C PRO A 240 15.83 -27.78 -5.04
N ASP A 241 16.26 -28.70 -5.89
CA ASP A 241 17.00 -29.87 -5.45
C ASP A 241 18.50 -29.59 -5.26
N ASP A 242 19.22 -30.57 -4.71
CA ASP A 242 20.65 -30.47 -4.43
C ASP A 242 21.49 -30.34 -5.71
N GLU A 243 21.00 -30.86 -6.85
CA GLU A 243 21.69 -30.75 -8.14
C GLU A 243 21.59 -29.32 -8.66
N GLU A 244 20.40 -28.71 -8.64
CA GLU A 244 20.18 -27.32 -9.05
C GLU A 244 21.05 -26.36 -8.23
N ALA A 245 21.05 -26.49 -6.89
CA ALA A 245 21.88 -25.68 -6.01
C ALA A 245 23.38 -25.92 -6.23
N GLY A 246 23.78 -27.19 -6.40
CA GLY A 246 25.16 -27.59 -6.68
C GLY A 246 25.68 -27.03 -8.00
N GLN A 247 24.89 -27.11 -9.07
CA GLN A 247 25.22 -26.55 -10.38
C GLN A 247 25.38 -25.03 -10.32
N TYR A 248 24.49 -24.32 -9.60
CA TYR A 248 24.60 -22.88 -9.40
C TYR A 248 25.95 -22.49 -8.80
N PHE A 249 26.35 -23.10 -7.67
CA PHE A 249 27.62 -22.76 -7.00
C PHE A 249 28.86 -23.34 -7.70
N HIS A 250 28.72 -24.44 -8.45
CA HIS A 250 29.80 -24.96 -9.29
C HIS A 250 30.19 -23.94 -10.36
N ASN A 251 29.19 -23.42 -11.06
CA ASN A 251 29.35 -22.43 -12.14
C ASN A 251 29.63 -21.02 -11.61
N TYR A 252 29.43 -20.77 -10.32
CA TYR A 252 29.69 -19.46 -9.73
C TYR A 252 31.18 -19.09 -9.82
N GLN A 253 31.45 -17.96 -10.48
CA GLN A 253 32.79 -17.43 -10.64
C GLN A 253 33.24 -16.75 -9.34
N LEU A 254 34.38 -17.17 -8.82
CA LEU A 254 34.97 -16.59 -7.62
C LEU A 254 35.42 -15.15 -7.90
N SER A 255 34.97 -14.20 -7.07
CA SER A 255 35.30 -12.78 -7.20
C SER A 255 36.79 -12.48 -7.01
N LEU A 256 37.49 -13.30 -6.22
CA LEU A 256 38.90 -13.13 -5.88
C LEU A 256 39.70 -14.41 -6.14
N LYS A 257 40.94 -14.22 -6.62
CA LYS A 257 41.86 -15.32 -6.98
C LYS A 257 42.67 -15.86 -5.80
N ASP A 258 42.84 -15.08 -4.73
CA ASP A 258 43.63 -15.49 -3.57
C ASP A 258 42.76 -16.22 -2.53
N ALA A 259 43.09 -17.47 -2.27
CA ALA A 259 42.49 -18.33 -1.26
C ALA A 259 42.51 -17.71 0.15
N SER A 260 43.52 -16.88 0.45
CA SER A 260 43.70 -16.23 1.75
C SER A 260 42.55 -15.28 2.10
N TYR A 261 41.81 -14.77 1.11
CA TYR A 261 40.66 -13.90 1.34
C TYR A 261 39.44 -14.66 1.88
N TYR A 262 39.29 -15.96 1.61
CA TYR A 262 38.06 -16.71 1.92
C TYR A 262 37.98 -17.22 3.38
N THR A 263 38.12 -16.30 4.33
CA THR A 263 37.99 -16.55 5.77
C THR A 263 36.54 -16.47 6.25
N GLU A 264 36.28 -16.84 7.50
CA GLU A 264 34.97 -16.60 8.13
C GLU A 264 34.72 -15.10 8.37
N GLU A 265 35.73 -14.39 8.84
CA GLU A 265 35.64 -12.95 9.12
C GLU A 265 35.24 -12.14 7.87
N SER A 266 35.88 -12.43 6.74
CA SER A 266 35.57 -11.81 5.45
C SER A 266 34.18 -12.19 4.92
N PHE A 267 33.74 -13.43 5.12
CA PHE A 267 32.37 -13.84 4.82
C PHE A 267 31.35 -13.01 5.61
N PHE A 268 31.48 -12.94 6.94
CA PHE A 268 30.55 -12.14 7.76
C PHE A 268 30.63 -10.65 7.46
N ARG A 269 31.81 -10.13 7.09
CA ARG A 269 31.96 -8.74 6.61
C ARG A 269 31.21 -8.51 5.30
N SER A 270 31.32 -9.42 4.34
CA SER A 270 30.59 -9.33 3.07
C SER A 270 29.08 -9.39 3.29
N LEU A 271 28.62 -10.27 4.19
CA LEU A 271 27.21 -10.48 4.49
C LEU A 271 26.61 -9.28 5.23
N SER A 272 27.29 -8.77 6.27
CA SER A 272 26.83 -7.60 7.04
C SER A 272 26.78 -6.31 6.21
N SER A 273 27.65 -6.18 5.21
CA SER A 273 27.64 -5.06 4.26
C SER A 273 26.77 -5.33 3.03
N PHE A 274 26.04 -6.44 3.01
CA PHE A 274 25.30 -6.98 1.86
C PHE A 274 26.04 -6.82 0.52
N ARG A 275 27.16 -7.53 0.38
CA ARG A 275 27.93 -7.63 -0.88
C ARG A 275 27.63 -8.98 -1.53
N PRO A 276 26.54 -9.11 -2.31
CA PRO A 276 26.02 -10.41 -2.73
C PRO A 276 27.04 -11.24 -3.51
N GLU A 277 27.80 -10.62 -4.41
CA GLU A 277 28.82 -11.32 -5.20
C GLU A 277 29.97 -11.88 -4.35
N GLU A 278 30.43 -11.10 -3.36
CA GLU A 278 31.46 -11.57 -2.42
C GLU A 278 30.91 -12.69 -1.55
N THR A 279 29.71 -12.53 -0.98
CA THR A 279 29.08 -13.54 -0.12
C THR A 279 28.87 -14.87 -0.85
N LEU A 280 28.38 -14.84 -2.08
CA LEU A 280 28.22 -16.04 -2.91
C LEU A 280 29.56 -16.66 -3.28
N SER A 281 30.59 -15.84 -3.53
CA SER A 281 31.96 -16.33 -3.78
C SER A 281 32.53 -17.08 -2.57
N HIS A 282 32.27 -16.61 -1.34
CA HIS A 282 32.64 -17.31 -0.11
C HIS A 282 31.97 -18.68 0.01
N ILE A 283 30.65 -18.73 -0.23
CA ILE A 283 29.89 -20.00 -0.20
C ILE A 283 30.41 -20.96 -1.28
N ALA A 284 30.56 -20.48 -2.52
CA ALA A 284 31.09 -21.27 -3.63
C ALA A 284 32.49 -21.84 -3.34
N TYR A 285 33.39 -21.02 -2.80
CA TYR A 285 34.74 -21.44 -2.44
C TYR A 285 34.74 -22.55 -1.38
N ARG A 286 33.90 -22.41 -0.35
CA ARG A 286 33.79 -23.35 0.77
C ARG A 286 33.16 -24.68 0.35
N LEU A 287 32.17 -24.66 -0.54
CA LEU A 287 31.61 -25.85 -1.18
C LEU A 287 32.66 -26.56 -2.05
N LYS A 288 33.40 -25.82 -2.91
CA LYS A 288 34.46 -26.38 -3.78
C LYS A 288 35.63 -27.01 -3.01
N THR A 289 35.92 -26.51 -1.81
CA THR A 289 37.02 -27.01 -0.95
C THR A 289 36.57 -28.02 0.11
N GLY A 290 35.27 -28.33 0.18
CA GLY A 290 34.69 -29.23 1.19
C GLY A 290 34.67 -28.68 2.62
N LYS A 291 34.98 -27.38 2.81
CA LYS A 291 35.05 -26.73 4.14
C LYS A 291 33.76 -25.95 4.44
N LYS A 292 32.59 -26.61 4.41
CA LYS A 292 31.27 -25.96 4.59
C LYS A 292 31.21 -25.09 5.87
N TYR A 293 30.45 -23.99 5.81
CA TYR A 293 30.05 -23.22 7.00
C TYR A 293 29.02 -23.99 7.85
N HIS A 294 28.70 -23.49 9.04
CA HIS A 294 27.61 -24.05 9.82
C HIS A 294 26.26 -23.77 9.15
N ASN A 295 25.27 -24.66 9.28
CA ASN A 295 23.93 -24.47 8.72
C ASN A 295 23.31 -23.12 9.12
N HIS A 296 23.55 -22.69 10.36
CA HIS A 296 23.17 -21.37 10.87
C HIS A 296 23.64 -20.22 9.96
N ASP A 297 24.86 -20.28 9.44
CA ASP A 297 25.45 -19.24 8.59
C ASP A 297 24.83 -19.20 7.20
N TYR A 298 24.42 -20.35 6.67
CA TYR A 298 23.65 -20.44 5.43
C TYR A 298 22.25 -19.84 5.60
N ILE A 299 21.57 -20.10 6.71
CA ILE A 299 20.26 -19.49 6.99
C ILE A 299 20.40 -17.97 7.13
N LEU A 300 21.46 -17.49 7.81
CA LEU A 300 21.75 -16.06 7.93
C LEU A 300 22.02 -15.42 6.56
N ALA A 301 22.81 -16.08 5.71
CA ALA A 301 23.05 -15.62 4.35
C ALA A 301 21.74 -15.58 3.54
N ALA A 302 20.96 -16.66 3.54
CA ALA A 302 19.69 -16.74 2.83
C ALA A 302 18.72 -15.63 3.25
N LYS A 303 18.66 -15.27 4.54
CA LYS A 303 17.87 -14.14 5.04
C LYS A 303 18.25 -12.83 4.36
N ALA A 304 19.54 -12.52 4.23
CA ALA A 304 19.99 -11.30 3.57
C ALA A 304 19.56 -11.26 2.08
N PHE A 305 19.65 -12.39 1.39
CA PHE A 305 19.18 -12.50 -0.01
C PHE A 305 17.65 -12.40 -0.12
N LEU A 306 16.88 -12.95 0.83
CA LEU A 306 15.42 -12.76 0.87
C LEU A 306 15.03 -11.30 1.08
N GLN A 307 15.76 -10.56 1.92
CA GLN A 307 15.55 -9.13 2.14
C GLN A 307 15.78 -8.31 0.87
N ALA A 308 16.70 -8.76 0.01
CA ALA A 308 16.95 -8.18 -1.31
C ALA A 308 16.06 -8.76 -2.44
N ASN A 309 15.00 -9.50 -2.10
CA ASN A 309 14.07 -10.15 -3.04
C ASN A 309 14.73 -11.16 -4.01
N MET A 310 15.86 -11.76 -3.60
CA MET A 310 16.58 -12.81 -4.35
C MET A 310 16.19 -14.21 -3.83
N THR A 311 14.90 -14.56 -3.90
CA THR A 311 14.35 -15.78 -3.28
C THR A 311 14.93 -17.08 -3.84
N GLU A 312 15.16 -17.18 -5.14
CA GLU A 312 15.75 -18.37 -5.78
C GLU A 312 17.18 -18.63 -5.27
N ILE A 313 18.01 -17.58 -5.22
CA ILE A 313 19.37 -17.66 -4.70
C ILE A 313 19.35 -18.02 -3.20
N ALA A 314 18.42 -17.44 -2.43
CA ALA A 314 18.24 -17.80 -1.04
C ALA A 314 17.92 -19.31 -0.87
N TRP A 315 17.10 -19.88 -1.75
CA TRP A 315 16.88 -21.33 -1.77
C TRP A 315 18.17 -22.11 -2.06
N TYR A 316 18.96 -21.74 -3.07
CA TYR A 316 20.23 -22.43 -3.34
C TYR A 316 21.19 -22.38 -2.16
N ILE A 317 21.27 -21.23 -1.45
CA ILE A 317 22.05 -21.09 -0.23
C ILE A 317 21.55 -22.07 0.85
N LEU A 318 20.25 -22.11 1.11
CA LEU A 318 19.64 -22.99 2.13
C LEU A 318 19.87 -24.47 1.82
N ILE A 319 19.69 -24.88 0.56
CA ILE A 319 19.92 -26.25 0.11
C ILE A 319 21.39 -26.65 0.30
N SER A 320 22.33 -25.76 -0.06
CA SER A 320 23.77 -26.00 0.09
C SER A 320 24.23 -26.12 1.55
N GLY A 321 23.48 -25.52 2.48
CA GLY A 321 23.74 -25.55 3.92
C GLY A 321 23.24 -26.79 4.65
N LYS A 322 22.42 -27.63 4.01
CA LYS A 322 21.98 -28.89 4.59
C LYS A 322 23.19 -29.78 4.89
N ALA A 323 23.21 -30.34 6.09
CA ALA A 323 24.13 -31.41 6.44
C ALA A 323 23.70 -32.69 5.73
N ASP A 324 24.69 -33.50 5.31
CA ASP A 324 24.43 -34.88 4.88
C ASP A 324 23.91 -35.73 6.05
#